data_AF-A0A939ZYD0-F1
#
_entry.id   AF-A0A939ZYD0-F1
#
_cell.length_a   1.000
_cell.length_b   1.000
_cell.length_c   1.000
_cell.angle_alpha   90.00
_cell.angle_beta   90.00
_cell.angle_gamma   90.00
#
_symmetry.space_group_name_H-M   'P 1'
#
loop_
_entity.id
_entity.type
_entity.pdbx_description
1 polymer ?
#
loop_
_entity_poly.entity_id
_entity_poly.type
_entity_poly.pdbx_seq_one_letter_code
_entity_poly.pdbx_strand_id
1 'polypeptide(L)'
;MFEERFRGLCESAAADAAALGTAFVSDRKFAEFTMLLRYIKLELVFKRNSLGQVNNVLYCRIYPNKNTEVFYFLPEIFVELDIPEFRSTFFAQIENEQRLEACFAALWGIIKQYLPEIEEAAAAGRLPWEREVGPDDYLERRLIFPEFPAISREPFVISDYTKGPVNRALLAGDTQKAIKLIEKLRAKGKTLEYQNRLSDHLKARGGDFLPMPDECNAVIKEEKADKKALPVAFGTVLIVFAALSALFLIAKLIFDRIFFAGTETYFAAPWYACFLLAATPAIFGAVLLRKKLIKLLCPKRAKAMIERDIVKNGKLTDKLAGLGFAAAAGFAIGVFIMITLPSARVYQDRIDTAGDENVFRRETYMFDEIEEICHISSRYNVYGDRIRRSSYVLVMKDGRLLDLDGTAPSDAAVEEKLMPLLEKYSLPVRELDSDRDLP
;
A
#
# COMPACT_ATOMS: atom_id res chain seq x y z
N MET A 1 10.26 24.56 2.68
CA MET A 1 9.24 24.62 1.60
C MET A 1 7.84 24.83 2.17
N PHE A 2 6.91 23.87 2.26
CA PHE A 2 5.51 24.17 2.66
C PHE A 2 5.33 25.02 3.93
N GLU A 3 6.11 24.78 4.98
CA GLU A 3 5.99 25.54 6.25
C GLU A 3 6.48 26.99 6.09
N GLU A 4 7.55 27.21 5.35
CA GLU A 4 8.04 28.55 5.01
C GLU A 4 7.05 29.26 4.08
N ARG A 5 6.47 28.52 3.13
CA ARG A 5 5.46 29.07 2.22
C ARG A 5 4.17 29.43 2.96
N PHE A 6 3.68 28.55 3.83
CA PHE A 6 2.55 28.83 4.70
C PHE A 6 2.81 30.04 5.59
N ARG A 7 4.01 30.15 6.17
CA ARG A 7 4.42 31.32 6.95
C ARG A 7 4.36 32.60 6.11
N GLY A 8 4.90 32.61 4.90
CA GLY A 8 4.84 33.78 4.02
C GLY A 8 3.40 34.17 3.65
N LEU A 9 2.51 33.20 3.45
CA LEU A 9 1.08 33.47 3.24
C LEU A 9 0.42 34.09 4.48
N CYS A 10 0.77 33.58 5.66
CA CYS A 10 0.30 34.09 6.94
C CYS A 10 0.81 35.51 7.24
N GLU A 11 2.07 35.82 6.91
CA GLU A 11 2.63 37.17 7.02
C GLU A 11 1.90 38.17 6.11
N SER A 12 1.56 37.76 4.88
CA SER A 12 0.71 38.57 4.00
C SER A 12 -0.67 38.81 4.59
N ALA A 13 -1.28 37.77 5.17
CA ALA A 13 -2.58 37.88 5.85
C ALA A 13 -2.51 38.80 7.10
N ALA A 14 -1.41 38.77 7.83
CA ALA A 14 -1.19 39.67 8.98
C ALA A 14 -1.15 41.14 8.56
N ALA A 15 -0.50 41.46 7.43
CA ALA A 15 -0.47 42.81 6.89
C ALA A 15 -1.89 43.31 6.54
N ASP A 16 -2.70 42.44 5.92
CA ASP A 16 -4.11 42.76 5.63
C ASP A 16 -4.94 42.93 6.91
N ALA A 17 -4.69 42.11 7.93
CA ALA A 17 -5.40 42.16 9.21
C ALA A 17 -5.03 43.40 10.06
N ALA A 18 -3.79 43.87 9.96
CA ALA A 18 -3.34 45.10 10.61
C ALA A 18 -4.08 46.32 10.06
N ALA A 19 -4.42 46.33 8.76
CA ALA A 19 -5.26 47.35 8.15
C ALA A 19 -6.71 47.33 8.69
N LEU A 20 -7.14 46.22 9.29
CA LEU A 20 -8.44 46.08 9.96
C LEU A 20 -8.37 46.42 11.47
N GLY A 21 -7.23 46.90 11.98
CA GLY A 21 -7.10 47.35 13.37
C GLY A 21 -6.90 46.23 14.41
N THR A 22 -6.43 45.06 13.98
CA THR A 22 -6.33 43.85 14.82
C THR A 22 -4.90 43.62 15.35
N ALA A 23 -4.78 43.01 16.53
CA ALA A 23 -3.48 42.75 17.17
C ALA A 23 -2.95 41.36 16.78
N PHE A 24 -1.71 41.32 16.28
CA PHE A 24 -1.08 40.10 15.81
C PHE A 24 -0.15 39.48 16.85
N VAL A 25 -0.25 38.16 17.05
CA VAL A 25 0.69 37.37 17.86
C VAL A 25 1.01 36.07 17.12
N SER A 26 2.21 36.01 16.51
CA SER A 26 2.75 34.75 16.00
C SER A 26 3.30 33.93 17.16
N ASP A 27 2.63 32.85 17.53
CA ASP A 27 3.25 31.87 18.42
C ASP A 27 4.06 30.86 17.57
N ARG A 28 5.31 30.63 17.92
CA ARG A 28 6.32 29.94 17.08
C ARG A 28 6.11 28.42 16.96
N LYS A 29 4.99 27.88 17.44
CA LYS A 29 4.71 26.44 17.34
C LYS A 29 4.21 26.13 15.93
N PHE A 30 4.85 25.13 15.32
CA PHE A 30 4.87 24.87 13.88
C PHE A 30 3.49 24.93 13.20
N ALA A 31 3.41 25.70 12.11
CA ALA A 31 2.31 25.72 11.14
C ALA A 31 0.93 26.17 11.67
N GLU A 32 0.93 27.04 12.67
CA GLU A 32 -0.26 27.74 13.15
C GLU A 32 -0.06 29.26 13.01
N PHE A 33 -1.13 29.96 12.65
CA PHE A 33 -1.17 31.43 12.57
C PHE A 33 -2.31 31.94 13.44
N THR A 34 -1.98 32.78 14.41
CA THR A 34 -2.94 33.29 15.40
C THR A 34 -3.21 34.77 15.17
N MET A 35 -4.48 35.15 15.20
CA MET A 35 -4.96 36.52 15.16
C MET A 35 -5.82 36.78 16.40
N LEU A 36 -5.47 37.82 17.17
CA LEU A 36 -6.23 38.24 18.35
C LEU A 36 -7.14 39.39 17.97
N LEU A 37 -8.44 39.15 18.10
CA LEU A 37 -9.49 40.14 17.92
C LEU A 37 -10.00 40.63 19.28
N ARG A 38 -10.99 41.52 19.28
CA ARG A 38 -11.48 42.12 20.54
C ARG A 38 -12.19 41.10 21.42
N TYR A 39 -12.95 40.20 20.82
CA TYR A 39 -13.80 39.22 21.54
C TYR A 39 -13.37 37.76 21.32
N ILE A 40 -12.61 37.48 20.25
CA ILE A 40 -12.22 36.13 19.85
C ILE A 40 -10.73 36.05 19.49
N LYS A 41 -10.23 34.83 19.49
CA LYS A 41 -8.92 34.47 18.92
C LYS A 41 -9.17 33.52 17.74
N LEU A 42 -8.57 33.82 16.60
CA LEU A 42 -8.61 32.98 15.40
C LEU A 42 -7.27 32.30 15.19
N GLU A 43 -7.29 31.00 14.90
CA GLU A 43 -6.11 30.23 14.50
C GLU A 43 -6.31 29.60 13.13
N LEU A 44 -5.44 29.92 12.17
CA LEU A 44 -5.29 29.16 10.92
C LEU A 44 -4.27 28.05 11.14
N VAL A 45 -4.65 26.81 10.86
CA VAL A 45 -3.83 25.64 11.19
C VAL A 45 -3.54 24.84 9.94
N PHE A 46 -2.25 24.65 9.65
CA PHE A 46 -1.77 23.74 8.61
C PHE A 46 -1.08 22.53 9.23
N LYS A 47 -1.77 21.39 9.29
CA LYS A 47 -1.22 20.18 9.93
C LYS A 47 -0.67 19.22 8.90
N ARG A 48 0.60 18.84 9.07
CA ARG A 48 1.25 17.73 8.34
C ARG A 48 1.02 16.44 9.10
N ASN A 49 0.63 15.37 8.39
CA ASN A 49 0.54 14.04 8.99
C ASN A 49 1.95 13.42 9.08
N SER A 50 2.38 13.08 10.30
CA SER A 50 3.72 12.52 10.59
C SER A 50 3.89 11.07 10.13
N LEU A 51 2.80 10.35 9.81
CA LEU A 51 2.80 8.92 9.46
C LEU A 51 2.97 8.63 7.95
N GLY A 52 3.46 9.59 7.15
CA GLY A 52 3.82 9.35 5.75
C GLY A 52 2.65 9.16 4.77
N GLN A 53 1.40 9.33 5.20
CA GLN A 53 0.24 9.54 4.32
C GLN A 53 0.07 11.04 4.09
N VAL A 54 -0.07 11.49 2.84
CA VAL A 54 -0.24 12.93 2.51
C VAL A 54 -1.68 13.36 2.83
N ASN A 55 -1.96 13.52 4.11
CA ASN A 55 -3.18 14.14 4.63
C ASN A 55 -2.81 15.50 5.23
N ASN A 56 -2.12 16.34 4.47
CA ASN A 56 -1.93 17.73 4.88
C ASN A 56 -3.30 18.41 4.88
N VAL A 57 -3.62 19.09 5.97
CA VAL A 57 -4.92 19.74 6.17
C VAL A 57 -4.73 21.21 6.49
N LEU A 58 -5.66 22.02 6.00
CA LEU A 58 -5.78 23.44 6.31
C LEU A 58 -7.19 23.73 6.81
N TYR A 59 -7.30 24.35 7.97
CA TYR A 59 -8.58 24.72 8.59
C TYR A 59 -8.39 25.90 9.55
N CYS A 60 -9.51 26.41 10.09
CA CYS A 60 -9.52 27.51 11.06
C CYS A 60 -10.21 27.08 12.36
N ARG A 61 -9.57 27.39 13.50
CA ARG A 61 -10.13 27.28 14.85
C ARG A 61 -10.47 28.68 15.37
N ILE A 62 -11.57 28.79 16.11
CA ILE A 62 -12.04 30.03 16.74
C ILE A 62 -12.17 29.78 18.25
N TYR A 63 -11.57 30.64 19.04
CA TYR A 63 -11.58 30.61 20.50
C TYR A 63 -12.27 31.87 21.04
N PRO A 64 -12.99 31.77 22.16
CA PRO A 64 -13.34 32.94 22.96
C PRO A 64 -12.08 33.52 23.62
N ASN A 65 -11.93 34.85 23.64
CA ASN A 65 -10.77 35.50 24.27
C ASN A 65 -10.62 35.19 25.77
N LYS A 66 -11.74 34.93 26.45
CA LYS A 66 -11.77 34.67 27.90
C LYS A 66 -11.51 33.19 28.27
N ASN A 67 -11.55 32.27 27.30
CA ASN A 67 -11.31 30.84 27.52
C ASN A 67 -10.60 30.22 26.32
N THR A 68 -9.29 30.00 26.46
CA THR A 68 -8.42 29.49 25.39
C THR A 68 -8.39 27.96 25.31
N GLU A 69 -9.10 27.24 26.18
CA GLU A 69 -9.07 25.77 26.22
C GLU A 69 -10.10 25.12 25.29
N VAL A 70 -11.14 25.86 24.91
CA VAL A 70 -12.22 25.37 24.03
C VAL A 70 -12.21 26.16 22.72
N PHE A 71 -12.11 25.45 21.61
CA PHE A 71 -12.23 26.03 20.28
C PHE A 71 -13.36 25.39 19.49
N TYR A 72 -13.79 26.11 18.47
CA TYR A 72 -14.79 25.71 17.49
C TYR A 72 -14.18 25.81 16.10
N PHE A 73 -14.58 24.91 15.21
CA PHE A 73 -14.17 25.02 13.82
C PHE A 73 -15.02 26.07 13.10
N LEU A 74 -14.44 26.77 12.13
CA LEU A 74 -15.15 27.80 11.35
C LEU A 74 -16.51 27.32 10.74
N PRO A 75 -16.66 26.08 10.23
CA PRO A 75 -17.96 25.56 9.81
C PRO A 75 -19.04 25.61 10.89
N GLU A 76 -18.67 25.36 12.15
CA GLU A 76 -19.61 25.32 13.28
C GLU A 76 -20.15 26.72 13.58
N ILE A 77 -19.28 27.73 13.47
CA ILE A 77 -19.65 29.14 13.64
C ILE A 77 -20.57 29.61 12.53
N PHE A 78 -20.32 29.20 11.28
CA PHE A 78 -21.17 29.58 10.15
C PHE A 78 -22.57 29.00 10.24
N VAL A 79 -22.70 27.79 10.75
CA VAL A 79 -24.01 27.17 11.01
C VAL A 79 -24.75 27.93 12.12
N GLU A 80 -24.06 28.31 13.19
CA GLU A 80 -24.68 29.06 14.29
C GLU A 80 -25.15 30.46 13.86
N LEU A 81 -24.37 31.14 13.02
CA LEU A 81 -24.68 32.48 12.51
C LEU A 81 -25.66 32.48 11.32
N ASP A 82 -26.14 31.31 10.90
CA ASP A 82 -27.03 31.14 9.74
C ASP A 82 -26.45 31.81 8.47
N ILE A 83 -25.14 31.70 8.22
CA ILE A 83 -24.48 32.43 7.12
C ILE A 83 -25.03 32.00 5.74
N PRO A 84 -25.56 32.93 4.91
CA PRO A 84 -26.17 32.69 3.58
C PRO A 84 -25.36 31.78 2.68
N GLU A 85 -24.08 32.10 2.52
CA GLU A 85 -23.18 31.41 1.61
C GLU A 85 -22.30 30.44 2.37
N PHE A 86 -22.83 29.24 2.61
CA PHE A 86 -22.02 28.21 3.25
C PHE A 86 -21.01 27.63 2.24
N ARG A 87 -19.72 27.74 2.55
CA ARG A 87 -18.59 27.21 1.77
C ARG A 87 -17.76 26.26 2.63
N SER A 88 -17.02 25.33 2.02
CA SER A 88 -16.12 24.47 2.78
C SER A 88 -14.94 25.29 3.29
N THR A 89 -14.71 25.25 4.60
CA THR A 89 -13.57 25.91 5.27
C THR A 89 -12.56 24.91 5.81
N PHE A 90 -12.68 23.64 5.40
CA PHE A 90 -11.79 22.56 5.77
C PHE A 90 -11.21 21.87 4.53
N PHE A 91 -9.92 22.08 4.30
CA PHE A 91 -9.20 21.58 3.13
C PHE A 91 -8.31 20.40 3.51
N ALA A 92 -8.41 19.31 2.75
CA ALA A 92 -7.64 18.10 2.95
C ALA A 92 -6.83 17.72 1.72
N GLN A 93 -5.84 16.84 1.92
CA GLN A 93 -4.99 16.26 0.86
C GLN A 93 -4.17 17.31 0.10
N ILE A 94 -3.64 18.33 0.79
CA ILE A 94 -2.83 19.39 0.18
C ILE A 94 -1.44 18.84 -0.20
N GLU A 95 -1.18 18.65 -1.50
CA GLU A 95 -0.03 17.87 -2.00
C GLU A 95 1.14 18.71 -2.53
N ASN A 96 0.89 19.97 -2.89
CA ASN A 96 1.88 20.91 -3.45
C ASN A 96 1.62 22.35 -2.96
N GLU A 97 2.61 23.23 -3.14
CA GLU A 97 2.55 24.62 -2.67
C GLU A 97 1.49 25.44 -3.38
N GLN A 98 1.30 25.23 -4.69
CA GLN A 98 0.25 25.89 -5.47
C GLN A 98 -1.16 25.62 -4.90
N ARG A 99 -1.43 24.38 -4.50
CA ARG A 99 -2.70 24.01 -3.87
C ARG A 99 -2.82 24.55 -2.46
N LEU A 100 -1.73 24.59 -1.70
CA LEU A 100 -1.71 25.25 -0.39
C LEU A 100 -2.11 26.72 -0.53
N GLU A 101 -1.55 27.42 -1.52
CA GLU A 101 -1.86 28.83 -1.81
C GLU A 101 -3.33 29.02 -2.18
N ALA A 102 -3.86 28.19 -3.09
CA ALA A 102 -5.27 28.27 -3.49
C ALA A 102 -6.22 28.03 -2.31
N CYS A 103 -5.98 26.96 -1.53
CA CYS A 103 -6.78 26.66 -0.35
C CYS A 103 -6.67 27.76 0.72
N PHE A 104 -5.47 28.32 0.92
CA PHE A 104 -5.24 29.41 1.86
C PHE A 104 -5.97 30.69 1.43
N ALA A 105 -5.81 31.11 0.18
CA ALA A 105 -6.48 32.28 -0.36
C ALA A 105 -8.00 32.15 -0.25
N ALA A 106 -8.54 30.96 -0.52
CA ALA A 106 -9.97 30.70 -0.39
C ALA A 106 -10.45 30.75 1.07
N LEU A 107 -9.74 30.10 2.00
CA LEU A 107 -10.04 30.15 3.43
C LEU A 107 -9.96 31.57 3.98
N TRP A 108 -8.90 32.30 3.63
CA TRP A 108 -8.67 33.65 4.11
C TRP A 108 -9.68 34.65 3.53
N GLY A 109 -10.06 34.49 2.26
CA GLY A 109 -11.12 35.30 1.65
C GLY A 109 -12.46 35.13 2.37
N ILE A 110 -12.82 33.89 2.74
CA ILE A 110 -14.01 33.58 3.54
C ILE A 110 -13.92 34.23 4.93
N ILE A 111 -12.78 34.10 5.61
CA ILE A 111 -12.60 34.71 6.95
C ILE A 111 -12.72 36.21 6.87
N LYS A 112 -12.05 36.88 5.93
CA LYS A 112 -12.14 38.34 5.74
C LYS A 112 -13.57 38.81 5.50
N GLN A 113 -14.33 38.07 4.69
CA GLN A 113 -15.70 38.42 4.37
C GLN A 113 -16.61 38.40 5.61
N TYR A 114 -16.46 37.38 6.46
CA TYR A 114 -17.36 37.14 7.60
C TYR A 114 -16.79 37.56 8.96
N LEU A 115 -15.58 38.11 9.00
CA LEU A 115 -14.93 38.55 10.23
C LEU A 115 -15.80 39.54 11.02
N PRO A 116 -16.41 40.57 10.39
CA PRO A 116 -17.23 41.54 11.11
C PRO A 116 -18.44 40.90 11.79
N GLU A 117 -19.16 40.00 11.10
CA GLU A 117 -20.33 39.33 11.66
C GLU A 117 -19.95 38.39 12.79
N ILE A 118 -18.81 37.70 12.71
CA ILE A 118 -18.32 36.84 13.79
C ILE A 118 -17.98 37.69 15.01
N GLU A 119 -17.28 38.82 14.85
CA GLU A 119 -16.96 39.71 15.97
C GLU A 119 -18.21 40.36 16.59
N GLU A 120 -19.17 40.79 15.78
CA GLU A 120 -20.43 41.34 16.26
C GLU A 120 -21.21 40.28 17.05
N ALA A 121 -21.29 39.05 16.55
CA ALA A 121 -21.95 37.96 17.24
C ALA A 121 -21.24 37.59 18.54
N ALA A 122 -19.90 37.64 18.58
CA ALA A 122 -19.12 37.46 19.79
C ALA A 122 -19.40 38.58 20.81
N ALA A 123 -19.42 39.84 20.36
CA ALA A 123 -19.72 40.98 21.22
C ALA A 123 -21.14 40.93 21.81
N ALA A 124 -22.09 40.40 21.03
CA ALA A 124 -23.49 40.23 21.41
C ALA A 124 -23.79 38.93 22.17
N GLY A 125 -22.79 38.08 22.42
CA GLY A 125 -22.94 36.78 23.05
C GLY A 125 -23.84 35.78 22.35
N ARG A 126 -23.89 35.86 21.01
CA ARG A 126 -24.66 34.95 20.15
C ARG A 126 -23.90 33.70 19.75
N LEU A 127 -22.62 33.59 20.11
CA LEU A 127 -21.77 32.46 19.72
C LEU A 127 -21.95 31.24 20.63
N PRO A 128 -21.64 30.02 20.16
CA PRO A 128 -22.03 28.77 20.82
C PRO A 128 -21.47 28.57 22.24
N TRP A 129 -20.42 29.31 22.60
CA TRP A 129 -19.75 29.24 23.90
C TRP A 129 -20.31 30.19 24.95
N GLU A 130 -21.24 31.09 24.59
CA GLU A 130 -21.82 32.07 25.53
C GLU A 130 -23.21 31.66 26.06
N ARG A 131 -23.81 30.60 25.50
CA ARG A 131 -24.98 29.97 26.09
C ARG A 131 -24.56 29.33 27.42
N GLU A 132 -25.18 29.75 28.53
CA GLU A 132 -25.01 29.08 29.82
C GLU A 132 -25.31 27.59 29.64
N VAL A 133 -24.26 26.78 29.73
CA VAL A 133 -24.36 25.34 29.53
C VAL A 133 -24.86 24.77 30.85
N GLY A 134 -26.13 24.38 30.90
CA GLY A 134 -26.66 23.62 32.02
C GLY A 134 -25.87 22.31 32.18
N PRO A 135 -25.83 21.70 33.39
CA PRO A 135 -25.08 20.47 33.67
C PRO A 135 -25.40 19.32 32.69
N ASP A 136 -26.63 19.26 32.19
CA ASP A 136 -27.12 18.24 31.26
C ASP A 136 -26.67 18.50 29.80
N ASP A 137 -26.54 19.77 29.42
CA ASP A 137 -26.08 20.21 28.09
C ASP A 137 -24.54 20.05 27.96
N TYR A 138 -23.85 20.02 29.11
CA TYR A 138 -22.44 19.66 29.25
C TYR A 138 -22.19 18.17 28.95
N LEU A 139 -23.19 17.31 29.18
CA LEU A 139 -23.17 15.88 28.84
C LEU A 139 -23.54 15.63 27.37
N GLU A 140 -24.43 16.43 26.77
CA GLU A 140 -24.71 16.38 25.32
C GLU A 140 -23.53 16.86 24.47
N ARG A 141 -22.78 17.88 24.91
CA ARG A 141 -21.50 18.23 24.27
C ARG A 141 -20.42 17.15 24.45
N ARG A 142 -20.51 16.33 25.51
CA ARG A 142 -19.71 15.11 25.75
C ARG A 142 -20.17 13.90 24.91
N LEU A 143 -21.39 13.89 24.39
CA LEU A 143 -21.94 12.77 23.61
C LEU A 143 -21.31 12.59 22.22
N ILE A 144 -20.36 13.45 21.84
CA ILE A 144 -19.56 13.22 20.63
C ILE A 144 -18.31 12.36 20.92
N PHE A 145 -17.70 12.42 22.11
CA PHE A 145 -16.70 11.46 22.62
C PHE A 145 -16.57 11.63 24.15
N PRO A 146 -17.16 10.76 24.98
CA PRO A 146 -17.32 10.99 26.43
C PRO A 146 -16.02 10.97 27.26
N GLU A 147 -14.86 10.66 26.65
CA GLU A 147 -13.61 10.40 27.39
C GLU A 147 -12.48 11.42 27.12
N PHE A 148 -12.70 12.45 26.31
CA PHE A 148 -11.60 13.20 25.72
C PHE A 148 -11.73 14.73 25.88
N PRO A 149 -10.78 15.44 26.54
CA PRO A 149 -10.72 16.91 26.53
C PRO A 149 -10.63 17.48 25.10
N ALA A 150 -10.89 18.79 24.91
CA ALA A 150 -10.97 19.43 23.58
C ALA A 150 -9.74 19.17 22.67
N ILE A 151 -8.55 19.06 23.27
CA ILE A 151 -7.28 18.73 22.60
C ILE A 151 -7.31 17.33 21.92
N SER A 152 -8.09 16.39 22.45
CA SER A 152 -8.23 15.03 21.93
C SER A 152 -9.36 14.83 20.90
N ARG A 153 -10.16 15.86 20.62
CA ARG A 153 -11.27 15.81 19.65
C ARG A 153 -10.81 16.08 18.22
N GLU A 154 -9.79 16.90 18.08
CA GLU A 154 -9.23 17.31 16.79
C GLU A 154 -8.82 16.14 15.88
N PRO A 155 -8.08 15.12 16.33
CA PRO A 155 -7.69 14.01 15.45
C PRO A 155 -8.89 13.28 14.83
N PHE A 156 -9.99 13.15 15.57
CA PHE A 156 -11.23 12.51 15.09
C PHE A 156 -11.95 13.39 14.07
N VAL A 157 -12.11 14.68 14.36
CA VAL A 157 -12.72 15.64 13.44
C VAL A 157 -11.89 15.75 12.16
N ILE A 158 -10.56 15.91 12.27
CA ILE A 158 -9.66 15.88 11.12
C ILE A 158 -9.81 14.57 10.33
N SER A 159 -9.88 13.41 10.99
CA SER A 159 -10.06 12.12 10.31
C SER A 159 -11.38 12.06 9.52
N ASP A 160 -12.48 12.52 10.12
CA ASP A 160 -13.79 12.53 9.47
C ASP A 160 -13.86 13.53 8.31
N TYR A 161 -13.29 14.73 8.46
CA TYR A 161 -13.22 15.72 7.38
C TYR A 161 -12.22 15.34 6.29
N THR A 162 -11.13 14.62 6.59
CA THR A 162 -10.12 14.22 5.59
C THR A 162 -10.52 12.99 4.79
N LYS A 163 -11.23 12.05 5.40
CA LYS A 163 -11.55 10.75 4.79
C LYS A 163 -13.03 10.57 4.50
N GLY A 164 -13.90 11.38 5.11
CA GLY A 164 -15.35 11.24 5.04
C GLY A 164 -15.92 11.61 3.67
N PRO A 165 -16.88 10.83 3.14
CA PRO A 165 -17.50 11.10 1.85
C PRO A 165 -18.35 12.37 1.85
N VAL A 166 -18.75 12.87 3.02
CA VAL A 166 -19.52 14.12 3.21
C VAL A 166 -18.67 15.34 2.85
N ASN A 167 -17.49 15.51 3.46
CA ASN A 167 -16.64 16.66 3.15
C ASN A 167 -16.19 16.67 1.68
N ARG A 168 -15.98 15.50 1.07
CA ARG A 168 -15.70 15.41 -0.37
C ARG A 168 -16.86 15.91 -1.23
N ALA A 169 -18.10 15.61 -0.85
CA ALA A 169 -19.27 16.11 -1.55
C ALA A 169 -19.42 17.63 -1.39
N LEU A 170 -19.18 18.15 -0.18
CA LEU A 170 -19.19 19.59 0.10
C LEU A 170 -18.11 20.34 -0.68
N LEU A 171 -16.86 19.87 -0.65
CA LEU A 171 -15.78 20.44 -1.45
C LEU A 171 -16.15 20.52 -2.94
N ALA A 172 -16.73 19.44 -3.49
CA ALA A 172 -17.19 19.38 -4.88
C ALA A 172 -18.46 20.19 -5.19
N GLY A 173 -19.08 20.86 -4.20
CA GLY A 173 -20.35 21.58 -4.36
C GLY A 173 -21.57 20.69 -4.59
N ASP A 174 -21.48 19.38 -4.29
CA ASP A 174 -22.56 18.40 -4.47
C ASP A 174 -23.39 18.30 -3.17
N THR A 175 -24.14 19.37 -2.88
CA THR A 175 -24.91 19.53 -1.63
C THR A 175 -25.93 18.43 -1.42
N GLN A 176 -26.62 18.03 -2.50
CA GLN A 176 -27.64 16.98 -2.46
C GLN A 176 -27.03 15.63 -2.07
N LYS A 177 -25.83 15.31 -2.58
CA LYS A 177 -25.11 14.12 -2.16
C LYS A 177 -24.60 14.24 -0.73
N ALA A 178 -24.12 15.41 -0.30
CA ALA A 178 -23.68 15.63 1.07
C ALA A 178 -24.82 15.39 2.07
N ILE A 179 -26.01 15.96 1.82
CA ILE A 179 -27.23 15.76 2.63
C ILE A 179 -27.58 14.27 2.72
N LYS A 180 -27.69 13.57 1.58
CA LYS A 180 -28.01 12.14 1.55
C LYS A 180 -27.00 11.29 2.34
N LEU A 181 -25.71 11.64 2.28
CA LEU A 181 -24.66 10.94 3.02
C LEU A 181 -24.78 11.20 4.52
N ILE A 182 -25.06 12.43 4.94
CA ILE A 182 -25.29 12.78 6.34
C ILE A 182 -26.52 12.04 6.87
N GLU A 183 -27.65 12.04 6.16
CA GLU A 183 -28.85 11.31 6.57
C GLU A 183 -28.61 9.81 6.73
N LYS A 184 -27.85 9.21 5.82
CA LYS A 184 -27.46 7.80 5.90
C LYS A 184 -26.58 7.52 7.12
N LEU A 185 -25.69 8.44 7.48
CA LEU A 185 -24.90 8.34 8.70
C LEU A 185 -25.77 8.56 9.95
N ARG A 186 -26.74 9.49 9.88
CA ARG A 186 -27.68 9.83 10.96
C ARG A 186 -28.54 8.63 11.32
N ALA A 187 -29.08 7.95 10.32
CA ALA A 187 -29.85 6.71 10.50
C ALA A 187 -29.05 5.57 11.14
N LYS A 188 -27.71 5.64 11.12
CA LYS A 188 -26.82 4.65 11.74
C LYS A 188 -26.27 5.09 13.10
N GLY A 189 -26.69 6.25 13.62
CA GLY A 189 -26.12 6.84 14.84
C GLY A 189 -24.65 7.22 14.71
N LYS A 190 -24.17 7.52 13.49
CA LYS A 190 -22.75 7.80 13.19
C LYS A 190 -22.53 9.24 12.70
N THR A 191 -23.45 10.17 12.99
CA THR A 191 -23.28 11.59 12.67
C THR A 191 -22.82 12.37 13.89
N LEU A 192 -21.99 13.38 13.61
CA LEU A 192 -21.69 14.44 14.56
C LEU A 192 -22.85 15.44 14.59
N GLU A 193 -23.15 16.04 15.74
CA GLU A 193 -24.26 17.00 15.87
C GLU A 193 -24.13 18.15 14.87
N TYR A 194 -22.91 18.65 14.65
CA TYR A 194 -22.67 19.69 13.64
C TYR A 194 -23.08 19.23 12.23
N GLN A 195 -22.90 17.95 11.88
CA GLN A 195 -23.31 17.42 10.56
C GLN A 195 -24.83 17.41 10.47
N ASN A 196 -25.51 17.10 11.56
CA ASN A 196 -26.95 17.16 11.60
C ASN A 196 -27.44 18.59 11.35
N ARG A 197 -26.91 19.56 12.11
CA ARG A 197 -27.23 20.98 11.93
C ARG A 197 -26.86 21.49 10.53
N LEU A 198 -25.71 21.09 9.99
CA LEU A 198 -25.28 21.42 8.64
C LEU A 198 -26.26 20.87 7.60
N SER A 199 -26.70 19.62 7.73
CA SER A 199 -27.70 19.06 6.81
C SER A 199 -29.02 19.79 6.89
N ASP A 200 -29.45 20.21 8.08
CA ASP A 200 -30.72 20.91 8.26
C ASP A 200 -30.63 22.34 7.70
N HIS A 201 -29.50 23.02 7.91
CA HIS A 201 -29.13 24.31 7.29
C HIS A 201 -29.17 24.25 5.76
N LEU A 202 -28.48 23.27 5.17
CA LEU A 202 -28.42 23.09 3.73
C LEU A 202 -29.79 22.77 3.12
N LYS A 203 -30.65 22.02 3.84
CA LYS A 203 -32.03 21.73 3.40
C LYS A 203 -32.92 22.97 3.44
N ALA A 204 -32.83 23.75 4.52
CA ALA A 204 -33.63 24.96 4.69
C ALA A 204 -33.41 25.97 3.55
N ARG A 205 -32.22 25.94 2.93
CA ARG A 205 -31.81 26.84 1.85
C ARG A 205 -31.80 26.21 0.45
N GLY A 206 -32.54 25.12 0.25
CA GLY A 206 -32.66 24.51 -1.08
C GLY A 206 -31.38 23.87 -1.63
N GLY A 207 -30.31 23.80 -0.83
CA GLY A 207 -29.02 23.24 -1.23
C GLY A 207 -28.04 24.23 -1.87
N ASP A 208 -28.29 25.54 -1.76
CA ASP A 208 -27.39 26.57 -2.25
C ASP A 208 -26.04 26.52 -1.51
N PHE A 209 -25.02 26.01 -2.20
CA PHE A 209 -23.65 25.90 -1.70
C PHE A 209 -22.72 26.40 -2.79
N LEU A 210 -21.87 27.37 -2.46
CA LEU A 210 -20.92 27.90 -3.44
C LEU A 210 -19.72 26.93 -3.57
N PRO A 211 -19.44 26.41 -4.77
CA PRO A 211 -18.33 25.49 -4.95
C PRO A 211 -17.00 26.19 -4.66
N MET A 212 -16.07 25.45 -4.07
CA MET A 212 -14.69 25.93 -3.92
C MET A 212 -14.01 26.02 -5.30
N PRO A 213 -12.99 26.88 -5.46
CA PRO A 213 -12.16 26.91 -6.67
C PRO A 213 -11.67 25.51 -7.05
N ASP A 214 -11.56 25.23 -8.34
CA ASP A 214 -11.23 23.90 -8.86
C ASP A 214 -9.89 23.37 -8.35
N GLU A 215 -8.95 24.28 -8.08
CA GLU A 215 -7.64 24.01 -7.50
C GLU A 215 -7.74 23.44 -6.07
N CYS A 216 -8.80 23.78 -5.32
CA CYS A 216 -9.08 23.20 -3.99
C CYS A 216 -9.61 21.76 -4.10
N ASN A 217 -10.22 21.42 -5.24
CA ASN A 217 -11.01 20.22 -5.50
C ASN A 217 -10.34 19.16 -6.39
N ALA A 218 -9.17 19.46 -6.96
CA ALA A 218 -8.53 18.68 -8.02
C ALA A 218 -8.44 17.17 -7.74
N VAL A 219 -8.07 16.78 -6.51
CA VAL A 219 -7.91 15.35 -6.15
C VAL A 219 -9.23 14.58 -6.10
N ILE A 220 -10.36 15.24 -5.77
CA ILE A 220 -11.69 14.60 -5.67
C ILE A 220 -12.28 14.37 -7.06
N LYS A 221 -12.11 15.32 -8.00
CA LYS A 221 -12.58 15.18 -9.39
C LYS A 221 -11.85 14.06 -10.12
N GLU A 222 -10.55 13.87 -9.86
CA GLU A 222 -9.75 12.81 -10.47
C GLU A 222 -10.00 11.41 -9.88
N GLU A 223 -10.48 11.30 -8.63
CA GLU A 223 -10.86 10.03 -8.00
C GLU A 223 -12.12 9.39 -8.63
N LYS A 224 -13.01 10.17 -9.25
CA LYS A 224 -14.15 9.61 -10.03
C LYS A 224 -13.70 9.05 -11.39
N ALA A 225 -12.56 9.51 -11.92
CA ALA A 225 -11.95 8.97 -13.14
C ALA A 225 -11.20 7.64 -12.92
N ASP A 226 -11.16 7.16 -11.66
CA ASP A 226 -10.33 6.07 -11.15
C ASP A 226 -10.74 4.65 -11.56
N LYS A 227 -11.87 4.48 -12.28
CA LYS A 227 -12.20 3.19 -12.90
C LYS A 227 -11.11 2.69 -13.88
N LYS A 228 -10.20 3.58 -14.32
CA LYS A 228 -9.08 3.27 -15.21
C LYS A 228 -7.72 3.10 -14.51
N ALA A 229 -7.58 3.25 -13.19
CA ALA A 229 -6.29 3.08 -12.50
C ALA A 229 -5.97 1.62 -12.13
N LEU A 230 -6.99 0.82 -11.82
CA LEU A 230 -6.82 -0.61 -11.53
C LEU A 230 -6.19 -1.40 -12.71
N PRO A 231 -6.58 -1.16 -13.99
CA PRO A 231 -5.91 -1.74 -15.14
C PRO A 231 -4.43 -1.33 -15.28
N VAL A 232 -4.07 -0.11 -14.86
CA VAL A 232 -2.68 0.37 -14.96
C VAL A 232 -1.81 -0.29 -13.88
N ALA A 233 -2.32 -0.41 -12.65
CA ALA A 233 -1.62 -1.11 -11.58
C ALA A 233 -1.43 -2.60 -11.92
N PHE A 234 -2.49 -3.26 -12.41
CA PHE A 234 -2.42 -4.65 -12.85
C PHE A 234 -1.49 -4.84 -14.06
N GLY A 235 -1.58 -3.95 -15.05
CA GLY A 235 -0.67 -3.95 -16.21
C GLY A 235 0.79 -3.75 -15.83
N THR A 236 1.06 -2.93 -14.81
CA THR A 236 2.41 -2.73 -14.25
C THR A 236 2.95 -4.05 -13.66
N VAL A 237 2.12 -4.79 -12.90
CA VAL A 237 2.50 -6.10 -12.36
C VAL A 237 2.77 -7.09 -13.48
N LEU A 238 1.90 -7.16 -14.50
CA LEU A 238 2.08 -8.06 -15.64
C LEU A 238 3.36 -7.78 -16.44
N ILE A 239 3.70 -6.51 -16.65
CA ILE A 239 4.94 -6.13 -17.38
C ILE A 239 6.17 -6.56 -16.59
N VAL A 240 6.20 -6.28 -15.28
CA VAL A 240 7.33 -6.68 -14.43
C VAL A 240 7.43 -8.20 -14.32
N PHE A 241 6.29 -8.88 -14.19
CA PHE A 241 6.21 -10.33 -14.18
C PHE A 241 6.77 -10.93 -15.46
N ALA A 242 6.29 -10.49 -16.63
CA ALA A 242 6.78 -10.97 -17.92
C ALA A 242 8.28 -10.76 -18.10
N ALA A 243 8.80 -9.59 -17.70
CA ALA A 243 10.23 -9.30 -17.75
C ALA A 243 11.05 -10.23 -16.84
N LEU A 244 10.61 -10.44 -15.60
CA LEU A 244 11.30 -11.33 -14.66
C LEU A 244 11.21 -12.80 -15.09
N SER A 245 10.06 -13.27 -15.56
CA SER A 245 9.90 -14.62 -16.09
C SER A 245 10.81 -14.86 -17.29
N ALA A 246 10.94 -13.88 -18.20
CA ALA A 246 11.86 -13.96 -19.33
C ALA A 246 13.31 -14.03 -18.85
N LEU A 247 13.70 -13.24 -17.85
CA LEU A 247 15.04 -13.29 -17.25
C LEU A 247 15.34 -14.65 -16.63
N PHE A 248 14.43 -15.20 -15.82
CA PHE A 248 14.61 -16.55 -15.25
C PHE A 248 14.65 -17.64 -16.32
N LEU A 249 13.86 -17.52 -17.39
CA LEU A 249 13.88 -18.49 -18.49
C LEU A 249 15.21 -18.42 -19.26
N ILE A 250 15.69 -17.22 -19.58
CA ILE A 250 17.00 -17.02 -20.22
C ILE A 250 18.11 -17.55 -19.32
N ALA A 251 18.07 -17.23 -18.02
CA ALA A 251 19.02 -17.75 -17.05
C ALA A 251 19.01 -19.29 -17.02
N LYS A 252 17.83 -19.91 -17.05
CA LYS A 252 17.69 -21.37 -17.13
C LYS A 252 18.34 -21.92 -18.38
N LEU A 253 18.06 -21.35 -19.56
CA LEU A 253 18.65 -21.81 -20.82
C LEU A 253 20.18 -21.69 -20.83
N ILE A 254 20.72 -20.61 -20.26
CA ILE A 254 22.17 -20.43 -20.09
C ILE A 254 22.72 -21.47 -19.13
N PHE A 255 22.07 -21.68 -17.98
CA PHE A 255 22.47 -22.67 -16.99
C PHE A 255 22.46 -24.08 -17.59
N ASP A 256 21.40 -24.43 -18.31
CA ASP A 256 21.27 -25.72 -18.96
C ASP A 256 22.42 -25.94 -19.96
N ARG A 257 22.75 -24.91 -20.74
CA ARG A 257 23.83 -24.99 -21.74
C ARG A 257 25.22 -25.09 -21.12
N ILE A 258 25.48 -24.38 -20.01
CA ILE A 258 26.80 -24.37 -19.36
C ILE A 258 27.01 -25.66 -18.58
N PHE A 259 26.01 -26.10 -17.81
CA PHE A 259 26.17 -27.19 -16.85
C PHE A 259 25.80 -28.56 -17.43
N PHE A 260 25.04 -28.63 -18.52
CA PHE A 260 24.57 -29.89 -19.13
C PHE A 260 25.08 -30.09 -20.56
N ALA A 261 26.11 -29.35 -20.97
CA ALA A 261 26.80 -29.66 -22.21
C ALA A 261 27.40 -31.08 -22.15
N GLY A 262 26.99 -31.95 -23.09
CA GLY A 262 27.52 -33.31 -23.22
C GLY A 262 26.84 -34.38 -22.34
N THR A 263 25.77 -34.05 -21.61
CA THR A 263 24.92 -35.06 -20.95
C THR A 263 23.86 -35.59 -21.91
N GLU A 264 23.58 -36.89 -21.89
CA GLU A 264 22.48 -37.50 -22.65
C GLU A 264 21.12 -37.15 -22.03
N THR A 265 21.06 -37.13 -20.70
CA THR A 265 19.90 -36.64 -19.98
C THR A 265 20.25 -36.05 -18.62
N TYR A 266 19.34 -35.25 -18.09
CA TYR A 266 19.41 -34.69 -16.76
C TYR A 266 18.00 -34.50 -16.20
N PHE A 267 17.90 -34.59 -14.89
CA PHE A 267 16.65 -34.41 -14.17
C PHE A 267 16.60 -33.00 -13.60
N ALA A 268 16.03 -32.05 -14.37
CA ALA A 268 15.93 -30.64 -13.97
C ALA A 268 14.51 -30.20 -13.65
N ALA A 269 14.41 -29.09 -12.91
CA ALA A 269 13.15 -28.42 -12.68
C ALA A 269 12.43 -28.02 -13.97
N PRO A 270 11.11 -28.14 -13.99
CA PRO A 270 10.30 -27.79 -15.15
C PRO A 270 10.34 -26.30 -15.44
N TRP A 271 10.26 -25.95 -16.73
CA TRP A 271 10.34 -24.56 -17.22
C TRP A 271 9.29 -23.62 -16.59
N TYR A 272 8.13 -24.14 -16.16
CA TYR A 272 7.09 -23.35 -15.53
C TYR A 272 7.49 -22.81 -14.14
N ALA A 273 8.50 -23.39 -13.48
CA ALA A 273 9.01 -22.91 -12.19
C ALA A 273 9.56 -21.48 -12.29
N CYS A 274 10.12 -21.10 -13.45
CA CYS A 274 10.57 -19.73 -13.73
C CYS A 274 9.45 -18.69 -13.58
N PHE A 275 8.20 -19.06 -13.88
CA PHE A 275 7.04 -18.18 -13.78
C PHE A 275 6.60 -18.03 -12.33
N LEU A 276 6.56 -19.15 -11.59
CA LEU A 276 6.21 -19.13 -10.16
C LEU A 276 7.20 -18.28 -9.35
N LEU A 277 8.49 -18.40 -9.63
CA LEU A 277 9.54 -17.64 -8.94
C LEU A 277 9.53 -16.14 -9.28
N ALA A 278 9.04 -15.78 -10.47
CA ALA A 278 8.89 -14.38 -10.87
C ALA A 278 7.70 -13.67 -10.21
N ALA A 279 6.68 -14.40 -9.73
CA ALA A 279 5.44 -13.82 -9.25
C ALA A 279 5.62 -12.89 -8.05
N THR A 280 6.27 -13.36 -6.98
CA THR A 280 6.42 -12.59 -5.74
C THR A 280 7.29 -11.34 -5.93
N PRO A 281 8.48 -11.41 -6.56
CA PRO A 281 9.28 -10.22 -6.83
C PRO A 281 8.56 -9.25 -7.79
N ALA A 282 7.72 -9.73 -8.71
CA ALA A 282 6.99 -8.85 -9.62
C ALA A 282 6.01 -7.93 -8.90
N ILE A 283 5.36 -8.39 -7.83
CA ILE A 283 4.43 -7.57 -7.03
C ILE A 283 5.17 -6.37 -6.43
N PHE A 284 6.29 -6.61 -5.74
CA PHE A 284 7.08 -5.55 -5.13
C PHE A 284 7.79 -4.67 -6.18
N GLY A 285 8.31 -5.29 -7.25
CA GLY A 285 8.94 -4.60 -8.36
C GLY A 285 7.98 -3.67 -9.10
N ALA A 286 6.71 -4.07 -9.25
CA ALA A 286 5.67 -3.21 -9.82
C ALA A 286 5.44 -1.97 -8.96
N VAL A 287 5.43 -2.12 -7.63
CA VAL A 287 5.32 -0.96 -6.73
C VAL A 287 6.52 -0.03 -6.91
N LEU A 288 7.75 -0.55 -7.01
CA LEU A 288 8.96 0.28 -7.21
C LEU A 288 8.99 0.99 -8.56
N LEU A 289 8.59 0.29 -9.63
CA LEU A 289 8.67 0.79 -10.99
C LEU A 289 7.43 1.57 -11.42
N ARG A 290 6.35 1.58 -10.63
CA ARG A 290 5.06 2.21 -10.98
C ARG A 290 5.20 3.63 -11.50
N LYS A 291 6.00 4.49 -10.86
CA LYS A 291 6.18 5.89 -11.28
C LYS A 291 6.85 5.99 -12.66
N LYS A 292 7.83 5.11 -12.94
CA LYS A 292 8.50 5.03 -14.25
C LYS A 292 7.57 4.45 -15.31
N LEU A 293 6.85 3.38 -14.97
CA LEU A 293 5.92 2.72 -15.88
C LEU A 293 4.70 3.60 -16.19
N ILE A 294 4.20 4.39 -15.24
CA ILE A 294 3.16 5.40 -15.48
C ILE A 294 3.65 6.46 -16.49
N LYS A 295 4.89 6.95 -16.37
CA LYS A 295 5.47 7.89 -17.34
C LYS A 295 5.54 7.29 -18.75
N LEU A 296 5.89 6.00 -18.84
CA LEU A 296 6.05 5.30 -20.10
C LEU A 296 4.68 4.96 -20.75
N LEU A 297 3.77 4.37 -19.98
CA LEU A 297 2.50 3.85 -20.47
C LEU A 297 1.42 4.93 -20.62
N CYS A 298 1.51 6.01 -19.83
CA CYS A 298 0.49 7.06 -19.75
C CYS A 298 1.12 8.47 -19.74
N PRO A 299 1.97 8.84 -20.72
CA PRO A 299 2.73 10.09 -20.67
C PRO A 299 1.85 11.33 -20.52
N LYS A 300 0.71 11.38 -21.23
CA LYS A 300 -0.26 12.50 -21.16
C LYS A 300 -0.90 12.69 -19.77
N ARG A 301 -0.92 11.65 -18.93
CA ARG A 301 -1.54 11.66 -17.59
C ARG A 301 -0.54 11.44 -16.47
N ALA A 302 0.75 11.32 -16.80
CA ALA A 302 1.77 10.87 -15.86
C ALA A 302 1.93 11.82 -14.68
N LYS A 303 1.85 13.14 -14.91
CA LYS A 303 1.98 14.16 -13.86
C LYS A 303 0.91 13.99 -12.78
N ALA A 304 -0.37 14.02 -13.16
CA ALA A 304 -1.50 13.84 -12.25
C ALA A 304 -1.46 12.47 -11.53
N MET A 305 -1.15 11.39 -12.26
CA MET A 305 -1.08 10.05 -11.66
C MET A 305 0.06 9.89 -10.66
N ILE A 306 1.21 10.56 -10.88
CA ILE A 306 2.35 10.52 -9.96
C ILE A 306 2.11 11.39 -8.74
N GLU A 307 1.55 12.59 -8.90
CA GLU A 307 1.17 13.46 -7.77
C GLU A 307 0.23 12.70 -6.83
N ARG A 308 -0.79 12.03 -7.39
CA ARG A 308 -1.69 11.17 -6.62
C ARG A 308 -1.01 9.96 -5.98
N ASP A 309 -0.06 9.33 -6.67
CA ASP A 309 0.69 8.22 -6.12
C ASP A 309 1.55 8.66 -4.93
N ILE A 310 2.13 9.87 -4.98
CA ILE A 310 2.83 10.46 -3.84
C ILE A 310 1.86 10.67 -2.67
N VAL A 311 0.60 11.01 -2.94
CA VAL A 311 -0.43 11.17 -1.90
C VAL A 311 -0.79 9.85 -1.21
N LYS A 312 -1.00 8.80 -2.00
CA LYS A 312 -1.40 7.47 -1.49
C LYS A 312 -0.23 6.69 -0.89
N ASN A 313 0.95 6.79 -1.49
CA ASN A 313 2.12 5.98 -1.18
C ASN A 313 3.29 6.88 -0.77
N GLY A 314 3.54 6.95 0.54
CA GLY A 314 4.65 7.73 1.10
C GLY A 314 6.03 7.13 0.83
N LYS A 315 7.08 7.91 1.17
CA LYS A 315 8.49 7.48 1.07
C LYS A 315 8.81 6.18 1.82
N LEU A 316 8.13 5.94 2.94
CA LEU A 316 8.28 4.70 3.72
C LEU A 316 7.80 3.49 2.93
N THR A 317 6.65 3.61 2.26
CA THR A 317 6.08 2.57 1.38
C THR A 317 7.05 2.20 0.26
N ASP A 318 7.66 3.21 -0.38
CA ASP A 318 8.66 3.01 -1.43
C ASP A 318 9.91 2.26 -0.89
N LYS A 319 10.38 2.62 0.32
CA LYS A 319 11.50 1.94 0.98
C LYS A 319 11.18 0.49 1.34
N LEU A 320 10.00 0.24 1.93
CA LEU A 320 9.55 -1.11 2.30
C LEU A 320 9.35 -1.99 1.06
N ALA A 321 8.79 -1.45 -0.02
CA ALA A 321 8.71 -2.16 -1.30
C ALA A 321 10.09 -2.50 -1.86
N GLY A 322 11.08 -1.63 -1.66
CA GLY A 322 12.49 -1.85 -2.01
C GLY A 322 13.08 -3.06 -1.28
N LEU A 323 12.94 -3.08 0.04
CA LEU A 323 13.38 -4.18 0.88
C LEU A 323 12.64 -5.49 0.55
N GLY A 324 11.32 -5.42 0.38
CA GLY A 324 10.50 -6.57 -0.01
C GLY A 324 10.89 -7.15 -1.35
N PHE A 325 11.18 -6.29 -2.34
CA PHE A 325 11.69 -6.72 -3.64
C PHE A 325 13.04 -7.42 -3.53
N ALA A 326 14.00 -6.83 -2.80
CA ALA A 326 15.33 -7.43 -2.63
C ALA A 326 15.26 -8.79 -1.93
N ALA A 327 14.46 -8.90 -0.86
CA ALA A 327 14.26 -10.16 -0.14
C ALA A 327 13.57 -11.22 -1.03
N ALA A 328 12.49 -10.84 -1.73
CA ALA A 328 11.78 -11.76 -2.62
C ALA A 328 12.66 -12.22 -3.79
N ALA A 329 13.43 -11.31 -4.40
CA ALA A 329 14.34 -11.63 -5.48
C ALA A 329 15.50 -12.53 -5.01
N GLY A 330 16.10 -12.24 -3.85
CA GLY A 330 17.15 -13.07 -3.27
C GLY A 330 16.65 -14.49 -2.96
N PHE A 331 15.46 -14.61 -2.36
CA PHE A 331 14.82 -15.90 -2.13
C PHE A 331 14.52 -16.64 -3.44
N ALA A 332 13.93 -15.95 -4.43
CA ALA A 332 13.61 -16.54 -5.73
C ALA A 332 14.86 -17.03 -6.46
N ILE A 333 15.97 -16.29 -6.40
CA ILE A 333 17.27 -16.70 -6.96
C ILE A 333 17.83 -17.91 -6.21
N GLY A 334 17.78 -17.93 -4.88
CA GLY A 334 18.23 -19.06 -4.09
C GLY A 334 17.46 -20.34 -4.42
N VAL A 335 16.13 -20.26 -4.45
CA VAL A 335 15.27 -21.39 -4.86
C VAL A 335 15.54 -21.78 -6.31
N PHE A 336 15.67 -20.81 -7.22
CA PHE A 336 15.99 -21.06 -8.63
C PHE A 336 17.26 -21.90 -8.77
N ILE A 337 18.35 -21.52 -8.10
CA ILE A 337 19.62 -22.25 -8.13
C ILE A 337 19.44 -23.68 -7.58
N MET A 338 18.74 -23.83 -6.45
CA MET A 338 18.50 -25.14 -5.83
C MET A 338 17.71 -26.08 -6.74
N ILE A 339 16.71 -25.58 -7.48
CA ILE A 339 15.88 -26.42 -8.35
C ILE A 339 16.51 -26.64 -9.73
N THR A 340 17.38 -25.74 -10.21
CA THR A 340 18.05 -25.92 -11.52
C THR A 340 19.34 -26.71 -11.44
N LEU A 341 19.93 -26.90 -10.26
CA LEU A 341 21.00 -27.86 -10.04
C LEU A 341 20.41 -29.28 -10.04
N PRO A 342 20.74 -30.14 -11.02
CA PRO A 342 20.14 -31.45 -11.09
C PRO A 342 20.77 -32.37 -10.04
N SER A 343 19.91 -33.16 -9.42
CA SER A 343 20.25 -34.27 -8.51
C SER A 343 21.18 -35.28 -9.20
N ALA A 344 20.98 -35.56 -10.49
CA ALA A 344 21.89 -36.37 -11.30
C ALA A 344 22.03 -35.91 -12.74
N ARG A 345 23.20 -36.22 -13.32
CA ARG A 345 23.50 -36.11 -14.74
C ARG A 345 23.86 -37.48 -15.28
N VAL A 346 23.32 -37.82 -16.43
CA VAL A 346 23.56 -39.11 -17.09
C VAL A 346 24.38 -38.86 -18.35
N TYR A 347 25.50 -39.54 -18.44
CA TYR A 347 26.38 -39.60 -19.60
C TYR A 347 26.24 -40.98 -20.27
N GLN A 348 26.91 -41.18 -21.41
CA GLN A 348 26.86 -42.46 -22.11
C GLN A 348 27.46 -43.63 -21.32
N ASP A 349 28.40 -43.34 -20.42
CA ASP A 349 29.24 -44.31 -19.71
C ASP A 349 29.12 -44.23 -18.18
N ARG A 350 28.42 -43.21 -17.64
CA ARG A 350 28.38 -42.94 -16.20
C ARG A 350 27.19 -42.09 -15.76
N ILE A 351 26.94 -42.07 -14.46
CA ILE A 351 26.07 -41.12 -13.77
C ILE A 351 26.90 -40.29 -12.78
N ASP A 352 26.68 -38.97 -12.80
CA ASP A 352 27.18 -38.06 -11.76
C ASP A 352 26.01 -37.59 -10.88
N THR A 353 25.99 -37.97 -9.61
CA THR A 353 25.00 -37.53 -8.62
C THR A 353 25.56 -36.41 -7.75
N ALA A 354 24.69 -35.54 -7.24
CA ALA A 354 25.07 -34.56 -6.21
C ALA A 354 25.29 -35.29 -4.88
N GLY A 355 26.40 -35.02 -4.20
CA GLY A 355 26.69 -35.62 -2.90
C GLY A 355 25.79 -35.06 -1.78
N ASP A 356 25.49 -35.88 -0.78
CA ASP A 356 24.51 -35.60 0.29
C ASP A 356 24.78 -34.30 1.08
N GLU A 357 26.05 -33.94 1.30
CA GLU A 357 26.43 -32.76 2.08
C GLU A 357 26.70 -31.51 1.23
N ASN A 358 26.93 -31.66 -0.06
CA ASN A 358 27.31 -30.54 -0.93
C ASN A 358 26.88 -30.79 -2.38
N VAL A 359 25.86 -30.05 -2.81
CA VAL A 359 25.30 -30.09 -4.17
C VAL A 359 26.34 -29.81 -5.27
N PHE A 360 27.47 -29.17 -4.93
CA PHE A 360 28.58 -28.92 -5.85
C PHE A 360 29.62 -30.04 -5.92
N ARG A 361 29.69 -30.92 -4.90
CA ARG A 361 30.50 -32.13 -4.99
C ARG A 361 29.66 -33.20 -5.67
N ARG A 362 30.23 -33.83 -6.69
CA ARG A 362 29.56 -34.88 -7.45
C ARG A 362 30.26 -36.20 -7.23
N GLU A 363 29.46 -37.22 -6.99
CA GLU A 363 29.92 -38.60 -6.99
C GLU A 363 29.65 -39.20 -8.36
N THR A 364 30.62 -39.96 -8.85
CA THR A 364 30.57 -40.56 -10.17
C THR A 364 30.42 -42.08 -10.03
N TYR A 365 29.48 -42.62 -10.79
CA TYR A 365 29.14 -44.05 -10.86
C TYR A 365 29.29 -44.49 -12.31
N MET A 366 30.31 -45.31 -12.61
CA MET A 366 30.53 -45.81 -13.96
C MET A 366 29.61 -47.01 -14.26
N PHE A 367 29.12 -47.11 -15.49
CA PHE A 367 28.18 -48.19 -15.85
C PHE A 367 28.82 -49.58 -15.91
N ASP A 368 30.12 -49.67 -16.21
CA ASP A 368 30.87 -50.92 -16.19
C ASP A 368 31.20 -51.43 -14.79
N GLU A 369 31.05 -50.57 -13.77
CA GLU A 369 31.16 -50.92 -12.34
C GLU A 369 29.85 -51.47 -11.76
N ILE A 370 28.73 -51.44 -12.51
CA ILE A 370 27.45 -51.98 -12.06
C ILE A 370 27.51 -53.52 -12.12
N GLU A 371 27.08 -54.16 -11.04
CA GLU A 371 26.93 -55.61 -10.94
C GLU A 371 25.50 -56.03 -11.31
N GLU A 372 24.49 -55.38 -10.72
CA GLU A 372 23.08 -55.65 -10.99
C GLU A 372 22.20 -54.39 -10.82
N ILE A 373 21.00 -54.44 -11.40
CA ILE A 373 19.98 -53.41 -11.26
C ILE A 373 18.82 -54.01 -10.47
N CYS A 374 18.43 -53.38 -9.36
CA CYS A 374 17.27 -53.80 -8.58
C CYS A 374 16.09 -52.85 -8.83
N HIS A 375 14.94 -53.38 -9.18
CA HIS A 375 13.67 -52.64 -9.19
C HIS A 375 12.92 -52.95 -7.91
N ILE A 376 12.73 -51.94 -7.06
CA ILE A 376 12.02 -52.06 -5.80
C ILE A 376 10.59 -51.61 -6.02
N SER A 377 9.61 -52.47 -5.73
CA SER A 377 8.18 -52.17 -5.93
C SER A 377 7.53 -51.41 -4.76
N SER A 378 8.10 -51.49 -3.56
CA SER A 378 7.60 -50.79 -2.38
C SER A 378 8.69 -50.53 -1.34
N ARG A 379 8.50 -49.52 -0.49
CA ARG A 379 9.48 -49.11 0.53
C ARG A 379 8.87 -49.02 1.90
N TYR A 380 9.69 -49.05 2.94
CA TYR A 380 9.25 -48.74 4.30
C TYR A 380 9.57 -47.29 4.66
N ASN A 381 8.59 -46.55 5.18
CA ASN A 381 8.85 -45.20 5.69
C ASN A 381 9.57 -45.27 7.06
N VAL A 382 9.95 -44.10 7.60
CA VAL A 382 10.59 -43.96 8.92
C VAL A 382 9.74 -44.47 10.10
N TYR A 383 8.43 -44.66 9.90
CA TYR A 383 7.53 -45.23 10.90
C TYR A 383 7.39 -46.76 10.79
N GLY A 384 8.03 -47.38 9.78
CA GLY A 384 7.93 -48.80 9.51
C GLY A 384 6.68 -49.20 8.72
N ASP A 385 5.94 -48.25 8.14
CA ASP A 385 4.80 -48.55 7.27
C ASP A 385 5.26 -48.80 5.83
N ARG A 386 4.68 -49.80 5.19
CA ARG A 386 4.91 -50.12 3.77
C ARG A 386 4.18 -49.11 2.88
N ILE A 387 4.93 -48.38 2.07
CA ILE A 387 4.44 -47.40 1.09
C ILE A 387 4.68 -47.90 -0.34
N ARG A 388 3.70 -47.66 -1.22
CA ARG A 388 3.84 -47.92 -2.66
C ARG A 388 4.68 -46.82 -3.31
N ARG A 389 5.99 -46.93 -3.16
CA ARG A 389 6.98 -46.05 -3.77
C ARG A 389 8.02 -46.94 -4.42
N SER A 390 7.94 -47.04 -5.75
CA SER A 390 8.88 -47.80 -6.55
C SER A 390 10.10 -46.95 -6.93
N SER A 391 11.19 -47.64 -7.24
CA SER A 391 12.47 -47.01 -7.58
C SER A 391 13.45 -48.04 -8.10
N TYR A 392 14.41 -47.60 -8.90
CA TYR A 392 15.56 -48.38 -9.32
C TYR A 392 16.76 -48.14 -8.41
N VAL A 393 17.52 -49.19 -8.10
CA VAL A 393 18.79 -49.13 -7.36
C VAL A 393 19.86 -49.79 -8.20
N LEU A 394 20.98 -49.09 -8.40
CA LEU A 394 22.16 -49.63 -9.07
C LEU A 394 23.11 -50.19 -8.02
N VAL A 395 23.39 -51.49 -8.08
CA VAL A 395 24.32 -52.18 -7.18
C VAL A 395 25.68 -52.21 -7.86
N MET A 396 26.68 -51.56 -7.26
CA MET A 396 28.05 -51.51 -7.78
C MET A 396 28.84 -52.74 -7.31
N LYS A 397 29.82 -53.19 -8.11
CA LYS A 397 30.71 -54.32 -7.80
C LYS A 397 31.52 -54.18 -6.51
N ASP A 398 31.68 -52.96 -6.03
CA ASP A 398 32.38 -52.65 -4.77
C ASP A 398 31.43 -52.59 -3.55
N GLY A 399 30.15 -52.91 -3.74
CA GLY A 399 29.12 -52.91 -2.71
C GLY A 399 28.45 -51.54 -2.48
N ARG A 400 28.84 -50.48 -3.21
CA ARG A 400 28.09 -49.21 -3.17
C ARG A 400 26.72 -49.39 -3.81
N LEU A 401 25.74 -48.67 -3.29
CA LEU A 401 24.37 -48.65 -3.80
C LEU A 401 24.05 -47.23 -4.27
N LEU A 402 23.62 -47.07 -5.52
CA LEU A 402 23.05 -45.81 -6.00
C LEU A 402 21.54 -45.94 -6.09
N ASP A 403 20.85 -45.33 -5.14
CA ASP A 403 19.41 -45.25 -5.13
C ASP A 403 18.93 -44.13 -6.08
N LEU A 404 18.09 -44.50 -7.06
CA LEU A 404 17.53 -43.53 -7.99
C LEU A 404 16.27 -42.84 -7.43
N ASP A 405 15.78 -43.26 -6.25
CA ASP A 405 14.70 -42.58 -5.52
C ASP A 405 15.16 -41.18 -5.06
N GLY A 406 14.55 -40.12 -5.61
CA GLY A 406 14.96 -38.73 -5.39
C GLY A 406 16.06 -38.23 -6.34
N THR A 407 16.73 -39.14 -7.04
CA THR A 407 17.69 -38.82 -8.10
C THR A 407 16.97 -38.60 -9.44
N ALA A 408 15.99 -39.45 -9.76
CA ALA A 408 15.12 -39.32 -10.93
C ALA A 408 13.71 -38.81 -10.54
N PRO A 409 13.00 -38.10 -11.43
CA PRO A 409 11.68 -37.54 -11.16
C PRO A 409 10.57 -38.61 -11.19
N SER A 410 10.81 -39.74 -11.85
CA SER A 410 9.90 -40.89 -11.91
C SER A 410 10.60 -42.12 -12.50
N ASP A 411 10.05 -43.30 -12.24
CA ASP A 411 10.49 -44.56 -12.88
C ASP A 411 10.34 -44.48 -14.40
N ALA A 412 9.26 -43.88 -14.90
CA ALA A 412 9.08 -43.67 -16.33
C ALA A 412 10.24 -42.89 -16.96
N ALA A 413 10.83 -41.92 -16.23
CA ALA A 413 11.98 -41.18 -16.72
C ALA A 413 13.29 -42.01 -16.66
N VAL A 414 13.40 -42.95 -15.73
CA VAL A 414 14.49 -43.93 -15.68
C VAL A 414 14.40 -44.89 -16.86
N GLU A 415 13.21 -45.45 -17.09
CA GLU A 415 12.91 -46.38 -18.19
C GLU A 415 13.13 -45.77 -19.56
N GLU A 416 12.67 -44.53 -19.76
CA GLU A 416 12.77 -43.86 -21.06
C GLU A 416 14.22 -43.43 -21.38
N LYS A 417 15.01 -43.06 -20.36
CA LYS A 417 16.26 -42.32 -20.58
C LYS A 417 17.52 -43.00 -20.06
N LEU A 418 17.45 -43.74 -18.95
CA LEU A 418 18.60 -44.39 -18.36
C LEU A 418 18.69 -45.87 -18.76
N MET A 419 17.58 -46.61 -18.70
CA MET A 419 17.57 -48.04 -19.03
C MET A 419 18.14 -48.36 -20.43
N PRO A 420 17.85 -47.59 -21.51
CA PRO A 420 18.43 -47.85 -22.82
C PRO A 420 19.96 -47.70 -22.88
N LEU A 421 20.56 -46.93 -21.96
CA LEU A 421 22.00 -46.81 -21.83
C LEU A 421 22.59 -48.03 -21.09
N LEU A 422 21.88 -48.52 -20.06
CA LEU A 422 22.29 -49.67 -19.27
C LEU A 422 22.10 -51.01 -20.00
N GLU A 423 21.12 -51.13 -20.89
CA GLU A 423 20.89 -52.32 -21.73
C GLU A 423 22.14 -52.72 -22.53
N LYS A 424 22.96 -51.74 -22.94
CA LYS A 424 24.24 -51.99 -23.65
C LYS A 424 25.23 -52.83 -22.84
N TYR A 425 25.09 -52.84 -21.51
CA TYR A 425 25.94 -53.57 -20.58
C TYR A 425 25.36 -54.94 -20.20
N SER A 426 24.18 -55.32 -20.74
CA SER A 426 23.53 -56.62 -20.49
C SER A 426 23.34 -56.93 -18.99
N LEU A 427 23.03 -55.89 -18.20
CA LEU A 427 22.87 -56.00 -16.76
C LEU A 427 21.51 -56.66 -16.43
N PRO A 428 21.45 -57.64 -15.53
CA PRO A 428 20.20 -58.24 -15.09
C PRO A 428 19.40 -57.24 -14.26
N VAL A 429 18.08 -57.16 -14.52
CA VAL A 429 17.14 -56.43 -13.68
C VAL A 429 16.45 -57.42 -12.74
N ARG A 430 16.63 -57.22 -11.44
CA ARG A 430 16.04 -58.06 -10.39
C ARG A 430 14.89 -57.31 -9.73
N GLU A 431 13.72 -57.94 -9.73
CA GLU A 431 12.54 -57.43 -9.03
C GLU A 431 12.62 -57.76 -7.54
N LEU A 432 12.47 -56.74 -6.70
CA LEU A 432 12.42 -56.86 -5.24
C LEU A 432 11.07 -56.36 -4.70
N ASP A 433 10.53 -57.07 -3.72
CA ASP A 433 9.28 -56.67 -3.06
C ASP A 433 9.50 -55.43 -2.19
N SER A 434 10.66 -55.34 -1.51
CA SER A 434 11.00 -54.22 -0.66
C SER A 434 12.47 -53.81 -0.67
N ASP A 435 12.72 -52.58 -0.21
CA ASP A 435 14.04 -52.04 0.08
C ASP A 435 14.81 -52.82 1.17
N ARG A 436 14.14 -53.64 1.96
CA ARG A 436 14.77 -54.53 2.95
C ARG A 436 15.42 -55.77 2.33
N ASP A 437 15.12 -56.05 1.07
CA ASP A 437 15.64 -57.20 0.33
C ASP A 437 16.91 -56.86 -0.47
N LEU A 438 17.43 -55.63 -0.32
CA LEU A 438 18.72 -55.19 -0.85
C LEU A 438 19.89 -55.91 -0.14
N PRO A 439 20.99 -56.19 -0.86
CA PRO A 439 22.16 -56.92 -0.34
C PRO A 439 22.94 -56.18 0.76
#